data_AF-A0A023GEZ7-F1
#
_entry.id   AF-A0A023GEZ7-F1
#
_cell.length_a   1.000
_cell.length_b   1.000
_cell.length_c   1.000
_cell.angle_alpha   90.00
_cell.angle_beta   90.00
_cell.angle_gamma   90.00
#
_symmetry.space_group_name_H-M   'P 1'
#
loop_
_entity.id
_entity.type
_entity.pdbx_description
1 polymer ?
#
loop_
_entity_poly.entity_id
_entity_poly.type
_entity_poly.pdbx_seq_one_letter_code
_entity_poly.pdbx_strand_id
1 'polypeptide(L)'
;MTEEADALRKEKKRSTYPGIYKYLYLLKDKALYPYLRDESKLVISFPPMTNSDGTRICEQTRDVFAEVTGSNLTFCKKVMDALLAESLQLGLGSQEVLSESGGDGALCLRLQLGKVKVVDREGNLRVVYPSKTDLAFPGIAVEQRPE
;
A
#
# COMPACT_ATOMS: atom_id res chain seq x y z
N MET A 1 -1.14 -21.49 -15.79
CA MET A 1 -0.55 -20.14 -15.62
C MET A 1 0.91 -20.05 -16.07
N THR A 2 1.84 -20.91 -15.61
CA THR A 2 3.26 -20.84 -16.04
C THR A 2 3.44 -21.24 -17.52
N GLU A 3 2.73 -22.28 -17.97
CA GLU A 3 2.74 -22.72 -19.38
C GLU A 3 2.13 -21.67 -20.31
N GLU A 4 1.10 -20.97 -19.85
CA GLU A 4 0.47 -19.85 -20.56
C GLU A 4 1.40 -18.64 -20.67
N ALA A 5 2.19 -18.36 -19.62
CA ALA A 5 3.24 -17.35 -19.62
C ALA A 5 4.31 -17.63 -20.68
N ASP A 6 4.76 -18.89 -20.77
CA ASP A 6 5.76 -19.34 -21.74
C ASP A 6 5.21 -19.34 -23.17
N ALA A 7 3.94 -19.74 -23.34
CA ALA A 7 3.24 -19.67 -24.62
C ALA A 7 3.13 -18.23 -25.12
N LEU A 8 2.71 -17.28 -24.28
CA LEU A 8 2.60 -15.86 -24.62
C LEU A 8 3.95 -15.19 -24.89
N ARG A 9 5.01 -15.58 -24.17
CA ARG A 9 6.36 -15.10 -24.44
C ARG A 9 6.84 -15.55 -25.82
N LYS A 10 6.60 -16.83 -26.14
CA LYS A 10 6.99 -17.45 -27.41
C LYS A 10 6.18 -16.90 -28.59
N GLU A 11 4.88 -16.72 -28.42
CA GLU A 11 3.97 -16.14 -29.41
C GLU A 11 4.35 -14.68 -29.73
N LYS A 12 4.59 -13.85 -28.71
CA LYS A 12 4.90 -12.42 -28.90
C LYS A 12 6.37 -12.14 -29.24
N LYS A 13 7.22 -13.17 -29.41
CA LYS A 13 8.67 -13.07 -29.66
C LYS A 13 9.39 -12.08 -28.71
N ARG A 14 8.89 -11.92 -27.48
CA ARG A 14 9.48 -11.02 -26.49
C ARG A 14 10.54 -11.75 -25.68
N SER A 15 11.66 -11.09 -25.42
CA SER A 15 12.70 -11.63 -24.52
C SER A 15 12.24 -11.64 -23.05
N THR A 16 11.31 -10.75 -22.69
CA THR A 16 10.77 -10.58 -21.35
C THR A 16 9.32 -11.05 -21.23
N TYR A 17 8.99 -11.64 -20.08
CA TYR A 17 7.63 -12.01 -19.72
C TYR A 17 6.75 -10.75 -19.59
N PRO A 18 5.47 -10.79 -20.05
CA PRO A 18 4.51 -9.73 -19.77
C PRO A 18 4.45 -9.40 -18.27
N GLY A 19 4.15 -8.14 -17.91
CA GLY A 19 4.23 -7.65 -16.53
C GLY A 19 3.51 -8.51 -15.49
N ILE A 20 2.36 -9.09 -15.86
CA ILE A 20 1.58 -10.00 -15.00
C ILE A 20 2.34 -11.29 -14.63
N TYR A 21 3.20 -11.78 -15.52
CA TYR A 21 3.99 -13.00 -15.31
C TYR A 21 5.33 -12.71 -14.65
N LYS A 22 5.71 -11.43 -14.51
CA LYS A 22 6.99 -11.03 -13.90
C LYS A 22 7.15 -11.60 -12.50
N TYR A 23 6.07 -11.74 -11.74
CA TYR A 23 6.11 -12.19 -10.35
C TYR A 23 5.54 -13.60 -10.13
N LEU A 24 5.07 -14.26 -11.18
CA LEU A 24 4.44 -15.57 -11.10
C LEU A 24 5.38 -16.64 -10.51
N TYR A 25 6.68 -16.52 -10.78
CA TYR A 25 7.69 -17.43 -10.26
C TYR A 25 7.84 -17.38 -8.72
N LEU A 26 7.47 -16.26 -8.07
CA LEU A 26 7.58 -16.11 -6.62
C LEU A 26 6.65 -17.08 -5.87
N LEU A 27 5.57 -17.49 -6.53
CA LEU A 27 4.57 -18.40 -5.99
C LEU A 27 4.68 -19.82 -6.58
N LYS A 28 5.61 -20.04 -7.51
CA LYS A 28 5.82 -21.36 -8.10
C LYS A 28 6.20 -22.35 -7.00
N ASP A 29 5.57 -23.52 -7.02
CA ASP A 29 5.80 -24.62 -6.09
C ASP A 29 5.49 -24.31 -4.62
N LYS A 30 4.74 -23.24 -4.33
CA LYS A 30 4.25 -22.94 -2.97
C LYS A 30 2.94 -23.68 -2.70
N ALA A 31 2.87 -24.32 -1.53
CA ALA A 31 1.66 -25.01 -1.07
C ALA A 31 0.55 -24.04 -0.63
N LEU A 32 0.91 -22.82 -0.24
CA LEU A 32 0.00 -21.79 0.25
C LEU A 32 0.22 -20.47 -0.48
N TYR A 33 -0.88 -19.74 -0.63
CA TYR A 33 -0.97 -18.51 -1.38
C TYR A 33 -1.48 -17.40 -0.45
N PRO A 34 -0.75 -16.29 -0.28
CA PRO A 34 -1.20 -15.20 0.59
C PRO A 34 -2.28 -14.39 -0.12
N TYR A 35 -3.35 -14.06 0.56
CA TYR A 35 -4.39 -13.19 0.03
C TYR A 35 -4.98 -12.35 1.16
N LEU A 36 -5.49 -11.18 0.81
CA LEU A 36 -6.29 -10.35 1.71
C LEU A 36 -7.76 -10.50 1.36
N ARG A 37 -8.61 -10.71 2.36
CA ARG A 37 -10.06 -10.68 2.21
C ARG A 37 -10.70 -9.81 3.29
N ASP A 38 -11.84 -9.22 2.96
CA ASP A 38 -12.66 -8.53 3.93
C ASP A 38 -13.60 -9.47 4.72
N GLU A 39 -14.44 -8.87 5.56
CA GLU A 39 -15.47 -9.54 6.34
C GLU A 39 -16.57 -10.15 5.44
N SER A 40 -16.90 -9.46 4.35
CA SER A 40 -17.84 -9.88 3.31
C SER A 40 -17.33 -11.01 2.41
N LYS A 41 -16.13 -11.53 2.67
CA LYS A 41 -15.43 -12.59 1.91
C LYS A 41 -14.98 -12.17 0.51
N LEU A 42 -15.00 -10.87 0.19
CA LEU A 42 -14.39 -10.35 -1.03
C LEU A 42 -12.86 -10.43 -0.89
N VAL A 43 -12.21 -11.04 -1.89
CA VAL A 43 -10.75 -11.00 -2.00
C VAL A 43 -10.35 -9.63 -2.52
N ILE A 44 -9.57 -8.89 -1.74
CA ILE A 44 -9.09 -7.54 -2.02
C ILE A 44 -7.79 -7.59 -2.81
N SER A 45 -6.88 -8.48 -2.42
CA SER A 45 -5.56 -8.60 -3.05
C SER A 45 -5.07 -10.04 -3.01
N PHE A 46 -4.25 -10.38 -3.99
CA PHE A 46 -3.49 -11.61 -4.04
C PHE A 46 -2.00 -11.29 -4.21
N PRO A 47 -1.28 -10.93 -3.13
CA PRO A 47 0.13 -10.57 -3.22
C PRO A 47 1.01 -11.76 -3.66
N PRO A 48 2.09 -11.53 -4.42
CA PRO A 48 2.52 -10.30 -5.08
C PRO A 48 1.92 -10.14 -6.50
N MET A 49 0.82 -10.83 -6.82
CA MET A 49 0.32 -10.96 -8.19
C MET A 49 -0.53 -9.78 -8.63
N THR A 50 -1.64 -9.52 -7.95
CA THR A 50 -2.60 -8.49 -8.37
C THR A 50 -3.52 -8.06 -7.24
N ASN A 51 -4.10 -6.88 -7.41
CA ASN A 51 -5.23 -6.40 -6.62
C ASN A 51 -6.54 -6.78 -7.33
N SER A 52 -7.65 -6.73 -6.59
CA SER A 52 -8.99 -7.00 -7.08
C SER A 52 -9.59 -5.79 -7.79
N ASP A 53 -10.38 -6.05 -8.85
CA ASP A 53 -11.17 -5.00 -9.51
C ASP A 53 -12.23 -4.40 -8.58
N GLY A 54 -12.70 -5.18 -7.60
CA GLY A 54 -13.72 -4.73 -6.63
C GLY A 54 -13.24 -3.62 -5.69
N THR A 55 -11.93 -3.43 -5.54
CA THR A 55 -11.32 -2.38 -4.70
C THR A 55 -10.48 -1.42 -5.52
N ARG A 56 -10.80 -1.28 -6.81
CA ARG A 56 -10.08 -0.38 -7.72
C ARG A 56 -10.32 1.07 -7.31
N ILE A 57 -9.21 1.83 -7.17
CA ILE A 57 -9.26 3.26 -6.95
C ILE A 57 -9.82 3.96 -8.20
N CYS A 58 -10.77 4.85 -8.00
CA CYS A 58 -11.41 5.66 -9.03
C CYS A 58 -11.55 7.12 -8.58
N GLU A 59 -12.09 7.98 -9.44
CA GLU A 59 -12.29 9.41 -9.15
C GLU A 59 -13.22 9.67 -7.96
N GLN A 60 -14.08 8.71 -7.64
CA GLN A 60 -15.01 8.79 -6.51
C GLN A 60 -14.38 8.32 -5.19
N THR A 61 -13.19 7.70 -5.23
CA THR A 61 -12.51 7.20 -4.03
C THR A 61 -12.13 8.36 -3.11
N ARG A 62 -12.57 8.29 -1.85
CA ARG A 62 -12.29 9.30 -0.80
C ARG A 62 -11.33 8.78 0.26
N ASP A 63 -11.47 7.51 0.60
CA ASP A 63 -10.60 6.81 1.53
C ASP A 63 -9.87 5.68 0.80
N VAL A 64 -8.57 5.53 1.07
CA VAL A 64 -7.73 4.48 0.47
C VAL A 64 -7.23 3.58 1.58
N PHE A 65 -7.47 2.28 1.44
CA PHE A 65 -6.80 1.27 2.25
C PHE A 65 -5.48 0.89 1.57
N ALA A 66 -4.37 1.04 2.29
CA ALA A 66 -3.04 0.70 1.80
C ALA A 66 -2.42 -0.41 2.65
N GLU A 67 -1.85 -1.41 1.99
CA GLU A 67 -1.11 -2.49 2.63
C GLU A 67 0.24 -2.73 1.93
N VAL A 68 1.22 -3.22 2.70
CA VAL A 68 2.50 -3.67 2.19
C VAL A 68 2.77 -5.06 2.74
N THR A 69 2.87 -6.05 1.85
CA THR A 69 3.15 -7.44 2.22
C THR A 69 4.60 -7.79 1.92
N GLY A 70 5.28 -8.44 2.86
CA GLY A 70 6.67 -8.89 2.70
C GLY A 70 7.16 -9.72 3.89
N SER A 71 8.36 -10.27 3.76
CA SER A 71 8.99 -11.11 4.80
C SER A 71 9.69 -10.31 5.91
N ASN A 72 9.90 -9.00 5.72
CA ASN A 72 10.57 -8.12 6.67
C ASN A 72 9.65 -6.95 7.04
N LEU A 73 9.08 -6.99 8.24
CA LEU A 73 8.15 -5.99 8.73
C LEU A 73 8.76 -4.58 8.79
N THR A 74 10.01 -4.44 9.24
CA THR A 74 10.70 -3.15 9.30
C THR A 74 10.84 -2.53 7.91
N PHE A 75 11.15 -3.36 6.91
CA PHE A 75 11.21 -2.90 5.53
C PHE A 75 9.83 -2.52 4.99
N CYS A 76 8.80 -3.32 5.27
CA CYS A 76 7.42 -2.99 4.89
C CYS A 76 6.96 -1.65 5.48
N LYS A 77 7.28 -1.39 6.75
CA LYS A 77 7.00 -0.10 7.41
C LYS A 77 7.70 1.06 6.71
N LYS A 78 9.00 0.93 6.40
CA LYS A 78 9.75 1.96 5.66
C LYS A 78 9.17 2.24 4.28
N VAL A 79 8.72 1.20 3.57
CA VAL A 79 8.05 1.36 2.27
C VAL A 79 6.72 2.11 2.44
N MET A 80 5.94 1.76 3.46
CA MET A 80 4.69 2.46 3.76
C MET A 80 4.93 3.92 4.17
N ASP A 81 5.94 4.18 5.01
CA ASP A 81 6.35 5.54 5.40
C ASP A 81 6.69 6.37 4.14
N ALA A 82 7.57 5.84 3.28
CA ALA A 82 7.95 6.52 2.04
C ALA A 82 6.75 6.75 1.11
N LEU A 83 5.88 5.75 0.94
CA LEU A 83 4.68 5.88 0.12
C LEU A 83 3.77 7.01 0.61
N LEU A 84 3.56 7.12 1.92
CA LEU A 84 2.69 8.15 2.50
C LEU A 84 3.33 9.54 2.42
N ALA A 85 4.64 9.65 2.65
CA ALA A 85 5.37 10.91 2.51
C ALA A 85 5.31 11.45 1.08
N GLU A 86 5.60 10.61 0.09
CA GLU A 86 5.54 10.97 -1.32
C GLU A 86 4.12 11.29 -1.77
N SER A 87 3.14 10.50 -1.31
CA SER A 87 1.72 10.76 -1.59
C SER A 87 1.32 12.17 -1.14
N LEU A 88 1.76 12.56 0.06
CA LEU A 88 1.46 13.88 0.59
C LEU A 88 2.14 14.99 -0.19
N GLN A 89 3.42 14.82 -0.55
CA GLN A 89 4.16 15.78 -1.39
C GLN A 89 3.54 15.96 -2.79
N LEU A 90 2.90 14.91 -3.31
CA LEU A 90 2.12 14.96 -4.56
C LEU A 90 0.73 15.61 -4.39
N GLY A 91 0.39 16.08 -3.20
CA GLY A 91 -0.87 16.77 -2.90
C GLY A 91 -2.03 15.83 -2.53
N LEU A 92 -1.77 14.55 -2.24
CA LEU A 92 -2.79 13.66 -1.68
C LEU A 92 -2.95 13.98 -0.19
N GLY A 93 -3.81 14.93 0.12
CA GLY A 93 -4.08 15.41 1.48
C GLY A 93 -4.85 16.73 1.48
N SER A 94 -5.17 17.25 2.66
CA SER A 94 -5.62 18.63 2.79
C SER A 94 -4.42 19.57 2.83
N GLN A 95 -4.52 20.67 2.11
CA GLN A 95 -3.53 21.73 2.09
C GLN A 95 -4.06 22.90 2.91
N GLU A 96 -3.30 23.33 3.90
CA GLU A 96 -3.56 24.57 4.61
C GLU A 96 -2.43 25.56 4.41
N VAL A 97 -2.82 26.78 4.06
CA VAL A 97 -1.92 27.92 3.94
C VAL A 97 -1.82 28.57 5.32
N LEU A 98 -0.66 28.50 5.94
CA LEU A 98 -0.35 29.32 7.11
C LEU A 98 -0.09 30.75 6.60
N SER A 99 -0.98 31.69 6.91
CA SER A 99 -1.02 33.01 6.25
C SER A 99 0.15 33.94 6.60
N GLU A 100 0.75 34.46 5.52
CA GLU A 100 1.18 35.83 5.21
C GLU A 100 1.72 36.74 6.32
N SER A 101 3.03 36.71 6.52
CA SER A 101 3.82 37.88 6.92
C SER A 101 5.26 37.75 6.40
N GLY A 102 5.48 38.13 5.13
CA GLY A 102 6.81 38.49 4.61
C GLY A 102 7.87 37.39 4.43
N GLY A 103 7.50 36.12 4.49
CA GLY A 103 8.41 34.99 4.22
C GLY A 103 7.72 33.91 3.40
N ASP A 104 8.50 33.21 2.57
CA ASP A 104 8.12 32.07 1.71
C ASP A 104 6.98 31.24 2.35
N GLY A 105 5.80 31.24 1.72
CA GLY A 105 4.57 30.72 2.32
C GLY A 105 4.69 29.23 2.62
N ALA A 106 4.91 28.88 3.89
CA ALA A 106 5.06 27.49 4.30
C ALA A 106 3.72 26.74 4.13
N LEU A 107 3.69 25.86 3.14
CA LEU A 107 2.56 24.97 2.88
C LEU A 107 2.50 23.88 3.94
N CYS A 108 1.40 23.78 4.68
CA CYS A 108 1.17 22.66 5.58
C CYS A 108 0.31 21.61 4.87
N LEU A 109 0.91 20.48 4.55
CA LEU A 109 0.22 19.34 3.98
C LEU A 109 -0.22 18.40 5.11
N ARG A 110 -1.48 17.99 5.10
CA ARG A 110 -2.06 17.10 6.10
C ARG A 110 -2.65 15.84 5.48
N LEU A 111 -2.36 14.71 6.11
CA LEU A 111 -2.95 13.41 5.77
C LEU A 111 -3.61 12.81 7.00
N GLN A 112 -4.88 12.44 6.89
CA GLN A 112 -5.59 11.70 7.92
C GLN A 112 -5.32 10.21 7.75
N LEU A 113 -4.81 9.57 8.81
CA LEU A 113 -4.48 8.15 8.79
C LEU A 113 -5.29 7.37 9.83
N GLY A 114 -5.88 6.26 9.38
CA GLY A 114 -6.46 5.25 10.26
C GLY A 114 -5.37 4.35 10.83
N LYS A 115 -5.45 4.06 12.14
CA LYS A 115 -4.59 3.06 12.78
C LYS A 115 -5.10 1.65 12.45
N VAL A 116 -4.22 0.81 11.95
CA VAL A 116 -4.49 -0.60 11.66
C VAL A 116 -3.79 -1.48 12.68
N LYS A 117 -4.54 -2.44 13.23
CA LYS A 117 -4.06 -3.47 14.16
C LYS A 117 -4.10 -4.82 13.43
N VAL A 118 -2.95 -5.46 13.29
CA VAL A 118 -2.84 -6.83 12.75
C VAL A 118 -2.77 -7.79 13.92
N VAL A 119 -3.70 -8.73 13.98
CA VAL A 119 -3.76 -9.81 14.97
C VAL A 119 -3.51 -11.16 14.33
N ASP A 120 -3.02 -12.13 15.09
CA ASP A 120 -2.96 -13.51 14.63
C ASP A 120 -4.30 -14.24 14.82
N ARG A 121 -4.31 -15.56 14.52
CA ARG A 121 -5.50 -16.40 14.63
C ARG A 121 -6.00 -16.58 16.06
N GLU A 122 -5.15 -16.36 17.05
CA GLU A 122 -5.47 -16.44 18.48
C GLU A 122 -5.92 -15.08 19.03
N GLY A 123 -5.88 -14.03 18.20
CA GLY A 123 -6.22 -12.66 18.59
C GLY A 123 -5.06 -11.88 19.20
N ASN A 124 -3.85 -12.43 19.23
CA ASN A 124 -2.70 -11.72 19.78
C ASN A 124 -2.25 -10.62 18.80
N LEU A 125 -1.99 -9.44 19.34
CA LEU A 125 -1.52 -8.30 18.56
C LEU A 125 -0.12 -8.56 17.99
N ARG A 126 0.02 -8.46 16.67
CA ARG A 126 1.28 -8.63 15.96
C ARG A 126 1.89 -7.30 15.51
N VAL A 127 1.06 -6.43 14.94
CA VAL A 127 1.52 -5.15 14.38
C VAL A 127 0.49 -4.08 14.66
N VAL A 128 0.97 -2.89 14.99
CA VAL A 128 0.18 -1.65 14.95
C VAL A 128 0.89 -0.69 14.04
N TYR A 129 0.15 -0.10 13.10
CA TYR A 129 0.66 0.94 12.23
C TYR A 129 -0.44 1.95 11.87
N PRO A 130 -0.15 3.26 11.87
CA PRO A 130 1.06 3.86 12.44
C PRO A 130 1.06 3.82 13.97
N SER A 131 2.23 3.56 14.56
CA SER A 131 2.51 3.68 15.99
C SER A 131 3.23 4.99 16.32
N LYS A 132 3.58 5.23 17.58
CA LYS A 132 4.25 6.48 18.02
C LYS A 132 5.63 6.71 17.38
N THR A 133 6.25 5.66 16.87
CA THR A 133 7.59 5.70 16.28
C THR A 133 7.59 5.65 14.76
N ASP A 134 6.42 5.50 14.14
CA ASP A 134 6.27 5.47 12.68
C ASP A 134 5.97 6.89 12.15
N LEU A 135 6.16 7.15 10.85
CA LEU A 135 5.83 8.43 10.18
C LEU A 135 6.55 9.69 10.72
N ALA A 136 7.82 9.55 11.12
CA ALA A 136 8.64 10.68 11.54
C ALA A 136 9.17 11.47 10.32
N PHE A 137 8.37 12.39 9.79
CA PHE A 137 8.74 13.24 8.66
C PHE A 137 8.93 14.71 9.07
N PRO A 138 9.98 15.39 8.60
CA PRO A 138 10.11 16.83 8.78
C PRO A 138 9.07 17.58 7.93
N GLY A 139 8.35 18.54 8.53
CA GLY A 139 7.42 19.43 7.83
C GLY A 139 6.05 18.83 7.45
N ILE A 140 5.78 17.58 7.81
CA ILE A 140 4.53 16.89 7.53
C ILE A 140 3.80 16.60 8.85
N ALA A 141 2.55 17.04 8.95
CA ALA A 141 1.69 16.73 10.09
C ALA A 141 0.77 15.54 9.75
N VAL A 142 0.89 14.47 10.53
CA VAL A 142 0.04 13.29 10.43
C VAL A 142 -0.97 13.29 11.56
N GLU A 143 -2.26 13.25 11.21
CA GLU A 143 -3.34 13.13 12.19
C GLU A 143 -3.87 11.70 12.22
N GLN A 144 -3.88 11.08 13.40
CA GLN A 144 -4.51 9.78 13.59
C GLN A 144 -6.01 10.00 13.74
N ARG A 145 -6.80 9.42 12.83
CA ARG A 145 -8.26 9.41 12.93
C ARG A 145 -8.64 8.72 14.25
N PRO A 146 -9.50 9.32 15.10
CA PRO A 146 -9.99 8.65 16.30
C PRO A 146 -10.75 7.36 15.93
N GLU A 147 -10.61 6.33 16.77
CA GLU A 147 -11.30 5.04 16.64
C GLU A 147 -12.82 5.18 16.81
#